data_AF-A0A928VBC1-F1
#
_entry.id   AF-A0A928VBC1-F1
#
_cell.length_a   1.000
_cell.length_b   1.000
_cell.length_c   1.000
_cell.angle_alpha   90.00
_cell.angle_beta   90.00
_cell.angle_gamma   90.00
#
_symmetry.space_group_name_H-M   'P 1'
#
loop_
_entity.id
_entity.type
_entity.pdbx_description
1 polymer ?
#
loop_
_entity_poly.entity_id
_entity_poly.type
_entity_poly.pdbx_seq_one_letter_code
_entity_poly.pdbx_strand_id
1 'polypeptide(L)'
;MKPNYFVKRLIAGLFAVLMMVSAWVSMPAAANAASAEGAAQATQDNSKSFVRDVRDKVKDAAKSNSMKVDNATDDSAVAKKAKEDAATILERADKDAERTQDAIDNNMGAVKKAVEGIKDVFSK
;
A
#
# COMPACT_ATOMS: atom_id res chain seq x y z
N MET A 1 10.06 25.09 -7.22
CA MET A 1 8.62 25.04 -7.58
C MET A 1 7.88 24.28 -6.49
N LYS A 2 6.86 24.89 -5.84
CA LYS A 2 6.06 24.25 -4.78
C LYS A 2 5.04 23.30 -5.45
N PRO A 3 4.91 22.03 -5.04
CA PRO A 3 3.94 21.11 -5.66
C PRO A 3 2.50 21.60 -5.43
N ASN A 4 1.72 21.65 -6.50
CA ASN A 4 0.33 22.12 -6.53
C ASN A 4 -0.57 21.33 -5.56
N TYR A 5 -1.52 22.04 -4.94
CA TYR A 5 -2.42 21.50 -3.90
C TYR A 5 -3.19 20.25 -4.33
N PHE A 6 -3.47 20.09 -5.62
CA PHE A 6 -4.16 18.93 -6.17
C PHE A 6 -3.31 17.65 -6.11
N VAL A 7 -2.01 17.75 -6.41
CA VAL A 7 -1.04 16.65 -6.30
C VAL A 7 -0.83 16.27 -4.85
N LYS A 8 -0.80 17.25 -3.94
CA LYS A 8 -0.76 16.99 -2.50
C LYS A 8 -2.01 16.26 -1.99
N ARG A 9 -3.21 16.62 -2.47
CA ARG A 9 -4.48 15.95 -2.08
C ARG A 9 -4.63 14.56 -2.70
N LEU A 10 -4.16 14.34 -3.92
CA LEU A 10 -4.20 13.00 -4.54
C LEU A 10 -3.24 12.04 -3.81
N ILE A 11 -2.02 12.50 -3.50
CA ILE A 11 -1.02 11.71 -2.76
C ILE A 11 -1.45 11.50 -1.31
N ALA A 12 -1.97 12.54 -0.63
CA ALA A 12 -2.48 12.41 0.74
C ALA A 12 -3.76 11.57 0.82
N GLY A 13 -4.63 11.65 -0.20
CA GLY A 13 -5.86 10.86 -0.28
C GLY A 13 -5.57 9.38 -0.48
N LEU A 14 -4.60 9.04 -1.34
CA LEU A 14 -4.20 7.65 -1.54
C LEU A 14 -3.51 7.05 -0.29
N PHE A 15 -2.70 7.84 0.40
CA PHE A 15 -2.10 7.48 1.69
C PHE A 15 -3.14 7.24 2.79
N ALA A 16 -4.19 8.07 2.84
CA ALA A 16 -5.24 7.95 3.83
C ALA A 16 -6.12 6.70 3.62
N VAL A 17 -6.41 6.34 2.36
CA VAL A 17 -7.14 5.11 2.05
C VAL A 17 -6.31 3.87 2.41
N LEU A 18 -4.99 3.87 2.14
CA LEU A 18 -4.12 2.76 2.50
C LEU A 18 -3.96 2.59 4.02
N MET A 19 -3.92 3.68 4.79
CA MET A 19 -3.87 3.68 6.26
C MET A 19 -5.20 3.25 6.91
N MET A 20 -6.33 3.32 6.20
CA MET A 20 -7.61 2.79 6.71
C MET A 20 -7.75 1.27 6.49
N VAL A 21 -6.98 0.66 5.59
CA VAL A 21 -7.02 -0.80 5.37
C VAL A 21 -6.43 -1.58 6.55
N SER A 22 -5.52 -0.98 7.34
CA SER A 22 -5.00 -1.63 8.55
C SER A 22 -6.05 -1.83 9.66
N ALA A 23 -7.25 -1.24 9.54
CA ALA A 23 -8.33 -1.35 10.52
C ALA A 23 -9.50 -2.25 10.08
N TRP A 24 -9.52 -2.78 8.85
CA TRP A 24 -10.71 -3.48 8.32
C TRP A 24 -10.42 -4.77 7.55
N VAL A 25 -9.31 -5.44 7.83
CA VAL A 25 -9.24 -6.87 7.49
C VAL A 25 -9.95 -7.63 8.61
N SER A 26 -11.20 -7.99 8.36
CA SER A 26 -11.98 -8.92 9.17
C SER A 26 -11.15 -10.18 9.43
N MET A 27 -10.53 -10.26 10.61
CA MET A 27 -9.87 -11.48 11.07
C MET A 27 -10.96 -12.53 11.28
N PRO A 28 -10.93 -13.69 10.58
CA PRO A 28 -11.80 -14.80 10.93
C PRO A 28 -11.47 -15.23 12.37
N ALA A 29 -12.49 -15.36 13.21
CA ALA A 29 -12.32 -15.87 14.57
C ALA A 29 -11.72 -17.29 14.49
N ALA A 30 -10.46 -17.43 14.90
CA ALA A 30 -9.75 -18.70 14.84
C ALA A 30 -10.11 -19.58 16.05
N ALA A 31 -10.46 -20.84 15.80
CA ALA A 31 -10.92 -21.78 16.81
C ALA A 31 -9.77 -22.44 17.61
N ASN A 32 -8.51 -22.30 17.18
CA ASN A 32 -7.31 -22.74 17.89
C ASN A 32 -6.05 -21.98 17.43
N ALA A 33 -4.96 -22.01 18.20
CA ALA A 33 -3.75 -21.22 17.92
C ALA A 33 -3.10 -21.51 16.55
N ALA A 34 -3.12 -22.77 16.09
CA ALA A 34 -2.58 -23.14 14.77
C ALA A 34 -3.43 -22.61 13.61
N SER A 35 -4.76 -22.62 13.74
CA SER A 35 -5.65 -21.99 12.75
C SER A 35 -5.56 -20.47 12.79
N ALA A 36 -5.27 -19.87 13.95
CA ALA A 36 -5.04 -18.44 14.09
C ALA A 36 -3.78 -17.99 13.36
N GLU A 37 -2.69 -18.74 13.51
CA GLU A 37 -1.43 -18.45 12.83
C GLU A 37 -1.56 -18.58 11.31
N GLY A 38 -2.22 -19.63 10.82
CA GLY A 38 -2.49 -19.83 9.39
C GLY A 38 -3.38 -18.72 8.79
N ALA A 39 -4.45 -18.33 9.50
CA ALA A 39 -5.31 -17.23 9.08
C ALA A 39 -4.57 -15.88 9.09
N ALA A 40 -3.74 -15.63 10.10
CA ALA A 40 -2.95 -14.42 10.19
C ALA A 40 -1.91 -14.33 9.04
N GLN A 41 -1.26 -15.43 8.69
CA GLN A 41 -0.35 -15.50 7.54
C GLN A 41 -1.08 -15.23 6.22
N ALA A 42 -2.24 -15.85 6.00
CA ALA A 42 -3.06 -15.60 4.81
C ALA A 42 -3.51 -14.12 4.72
N THR A 43 -3.90 -13.52 5.85
CA THR A 43 -4.23 -12.09 5.94
C THR A 43 -3.03 -11.21 5.61
N GLN A 44 -1.83 -11.55 6.10
CA GLN A 44 -0.59 -10.85 5.78
C GLN A 44 -0.35 -10.86 4.27
N ASP A 45 -0.37 -12.04 3.66
CA ASP A 45 -0.05 -12.24 2.26
C ASP A 45 -1.06 -11.54 1.35
N ASN A 46 -2.36 -11.65 1.67
CA ASN A 46 -3.43 -10.93 0.97
C ASN A 46 -3.25 -9.42 1.05
N SER A 47 -2.90 -8.90 2.23
CA SER A 47 -2.68 -7.47 2.43
C SER A 47 -1.48 -6.97 1.62
N LYS A 48 -0.36 -7.72 1.63
CA LYS A 48 0.83 -7.37 0.83
C LYS A 48 0.54 -7.45 -0.67
N SER A 49 -0.22 -8.46 -1.11
CA SER A 49 -0.65 -8.56 -2.52
C SER A 49 -1.50 -7.36 -2.92
N PHE A 50 -2.48 -6.98 -2.10
CA PHE A 50 -3.31 -5.81 -2.36
C PHE A 50 -2.49 -4.52 -2.47
N VAL A 51 -1.52 -4.32 -1.58
CA VAL A 51 -0.61 -3.15 -1.63
C VAL A 51 0.18 -3.12 -2.94
N ARG A 52 0.68 -4.27 -3.41
CA ARG A 52 1.39 -4.38 -4.69
C ARG A 52 0.47 -4.09 -5.89
N ASP A 53 -0.74 -4.62 -5.88
CA ASP A 53 -1.72 -4.37 -6.94
C ASP A 53 -2.10 -2.89 -7.03
N VAL A 54 -2.30 -2.24 -5.87
CA VAL A 54 -2.60 -0.80 -5.81
C VAL A 54 -1.42 0.01 -6.33
N ARG A 55 -0.20 -0.32 -5.90
CA ARG A 55 1.03 0.29 -6.41
C ARG A 55 1.07 0.21 -7.93
N ASP A 56 0.88 -0.98 -8.50
CA ASP A 56 1.00 -1.19 -9.94
C ASP A 56 -0.09 -0.42 -10.71
N LYS A 57 -1.33 -0.42 -10.23
CA LYS A 57 -2.41 0.39 -10.80
C LYS A 57 -2.12 1.89 -10.77
N VAL A 58 -1.51 2.40 -9.69
CA VAL A 58 -1.14 3.82 -9.58
C VAL A 58 -0.04 4.17 -10.58
N LYS A 59 0.97 3.29 -10.73
CA LYS A 59 2.05 3.45 -11.69
C LYS A 59 1.51 3.46 -13.13
N ASP A 60 0.60 2.55 -13.44
CA ASP A 60 -0.04 2.47 -14.76
C ASP A 60 -0.90 3.69 -15.06
N ALA A 61 -1.70 4.15 -14.09
CA ALA A 61 -2.50 5.35 -14.21
C ALA A 61 -1.64 6.60 -14.45
N ALA A 62 -0.53 6.74 -13.70
CA ALA A 62 0.41 7.85 -13.86
C ALA A 62 1.05 7.87 -15.25
N LYS A 63 1.53 6.71 -15.74
CA LYS A 63 2.08 6.57 -17.09
C LYS A 63 1.04 6.89 -18.15
N SER A 64 -0.15 6.31 -18.04
CA SER A 64 -1.24 6.53 -19.00
C SER A 64 -1.65 8.00 -19.07
N ASN A 65 -1.80 8.66 -17.92
CA ASN A 65 -2.15 10.08 -17.88
C ASN A 65 -1.04 10.96 -18.47
N SER A 66 0.24 10.66 -18.18
CA SER A 66 1.35 11.38 -18.80
C SER A 66 1.34 11.25 -20.33
N MET A 67 1.10 10.05 -20.86
CA MET A 67 1.03 9.82 -22.31
C MET A 67 -0.17 10.53 -22.94
N LYS A 68 -1.33 10.50 -22.28
CA LYS A 68 -2.53 11.22 -22.76
C LYS A 68 -2.30 12.72 -22.84
N VAL A 69 -1.63 13.30 -21.83
CA VAL A 69 -1.30 14.73 -21.85
C VAL A 69 -0.30 15.03 -22.95
N ASP A 70 0.76 14.23 -23.10
CA ASP A 70 1.77 14.37 -24.16
C ASP A 70 1.14 14.33 -25.57
N ASN A 71 0.15 13.46 -25.78
CA ASN A 71 -0.55 13.33 -27.07
C ASN A 71 -1.61 14.42 -27.31
N ALA A 72 -2.13 15.05 -26.24
CA ALA A 72 -3.23 16.01 -26.33
C ALA A 72 -2.75 17.47 -26.30
N THR A 73 -1.44 17.71 -26.15
CA THR A 73 -0.89 19.06 -26.05
C THR A 73 0.29 19.26 -27.00
N ASP A 74 0.24 20.35 -27.76
CA ASP A 74 1.40 20.82 -28.54
C ASP A 74 2.37 21.64 -27.68
N ASP A 75 2.01 21.94 -26.43
CA ASP A 75 2.83 22.70 -25.49
C ASP A 75 3.86 21.79 -24.79
N SER A 76 5.12 21.95 -25.21
CA SER A 76 6.27 21.23 -24.66
C SER A 76 6.45 21.36 -23.14
N ALA A 77 6.02 22.47 -22.52
CA ALA A 77 6.18 22.69 -21.08
C ALA A 77 5.18 21.85 -20.27
N VAL A 78 3.93 21.75 -20.75
CA VAL A 78 2.87 20.95 -20.12
C VAL A 78 3.18 19.46 -20.24
N ALA A 79 3.59 19.02 -21.44
CA ALA A 79 4.04 17.66 -21.71
C ALA A 79 5.22 17.25 -20.81
N LYS A 80 6.24 18.10 -20.69
CA LYS A 80 7.38 17.87 -19.81
C LYS A 80 6.96 17.76 -18.35
N LYS A 81 6.07 18.66 -17.89
CA LYS A 81 5.59 18.64 -16.51
C LYS A 81 4.83 17.35 -16.18
N ALA A 82 3.99 16.87 -17.10
CA ALA A 82 3.26 15.62 -16.92
C ALA A 82 4.22 14.41 -16.77
N LYS A 83 5.31 14.38 -17.54
CA LYS A 83 6.35 13.34 -17.43
C LYS A 83 7.08 13.40 -16.08
N GLU A 84 7.47 14.60 -15.63
CA GLU A 84 8.09 14.81 -14.31
C GLU A 84 7.18 14.38 -13.16
N ASP A 85 5.89 14.72 -13.24
CA ASP A 85 4.92 14.35 -12.22
C ASP A 85 4.68 12.83 -12.21
N ALA A 86 4.60 12.19 -13.37
CA ALA A 86 4.50 10.74 -13.45
C ALA A 86 5.73 10.04 -12.86
N ALA A 87 6.94 10.52 -13.13
CA ALA A 87 8.17 10.00 -12.54
C ALA A 87 8.16 10.10 -11.01
N THR A 88 7.70 11.24 -10.48
CA THR A 88 7.56 11.45 -9.03
C THR A 88 6.52 10.49 -8.42
N ILE A 89 5.40 10.26 -9.10
CA ILE A 89 4.37 9.32 -8.63
C ILE A 89 4.90 7.88 -8.65
N LEU A 90 5.66 7.48 -9.67
CA LEU A 90 6.28 6.17 -9.76
C LEU A 90 7.20 5.91 -8.56
N GLU A 91 8.10 6.85 -8.26
CA GLU A 91 9.02 6.75 -7.12
C GLU A 91 8.26 6.65 -5.78
N ARG A 92 7.26 7.51 -5.58
CA ARG A 92 6.47 7.52 -4.35
C ARG A 92 5.64 6.25 -4.19
N ALA A 93 5.01 5.76 -5.25
CA ALA A 93 4.23 4.53 -5.20
C ALA A 93 5.08 3.34 -4.74
N ASP A 94 6.32 3.22 -5.23
CA ASP A 94 7.23 2.16 -4.79
C ASP A 94 7.61 2.32 -3.31
N LYS A 95 8.00 3.53 -2.89
CA LYS A 95 8.39 3.84 -1.52
C LYS A 95 7.25 3.66 -0.51
N ASP A 96 6.05 4.04 -0.90
CA ASP A 96 4.87 3.97 -0.04
C ASP A 96 4.40 2.51 0.09
N ALA A 97 4.43 1.74 -1.00
CA ALA A 97 4.14 0.31 -0.97
C ALA A 97 5.16 -0.48 -0.13
N GLU A 98 6.43 -0.10 -0.17
CA GLU A 98 7.48 -0.66 0.70
C GLU A 98 7.17 -0.38 2.18
N ARG A 99 6.98 0.90 2.54
CA ARG A 99 6.65 1.31 3.91
C ARG A 99 5.41 0.61 4.47
N THR A 100 4.39 0.40 3.65
CA THR A 100 3.17 -0.29 4.09
C THR A 100 3.38 -1.79 4.23
N GLN A 101 4.17 -2.42 3.35
CA GLN A 101 4.54 -3.82 3.51
C GLN A 101 5.36 -4.05 4.79
N ASP A 102 6.27 -3.13 5.13
CA ASP A 102 7.04 -3.18 6.38
C ASP A 102 6.14 -3.04 7.61
N ALA A 103 5.15 -2.13 7.57
CA ALA A 103 4.18 -1.98 8.64
C ALA A 103 3.33 -3.25 8.82
N ILE A 104 2.93 -3.90 7.72
CA ILE A 104 2.23 -5.19 7.75
C ILE A 104 3.11 -6.27 8.41
N ASP A 105 4.39 -6.34 8.07
CA ASP A 105 5.33 -7.32 8.65
C ASP A 105 5.54 -7.10 10.15
N ASN A 106 5.73 -5.85 10.57
CA ASN A 106 5.90 -5.49 11.97
C ASN A 106 4.67 -5.85 12.81
N ASN A 107 3.47 -5.51 12.31
CA ASN A 107 2.22 -5.85 12.97
C ASN A 107 2.03 -7.37 13.07
N MET A 108 2.35 -8.11 12.01
CA MET A 108 2.24 -9.57 12.02
C MET A 108 3.24 -10.22 12.98
N GLY A 109 4.46 -9.67 13.10
CA GLY A 109 5.43 -10.11 14.09
C GLY A 109 4.92 -9.95 15.53
N ALA A 110 4.21 -8.85 15.82
CA ALA A 110 3.59 -8.64 17.13
C ALA A 110 2.44 -9.64 17.39
N VAL A 111 1.60 -9.91 16.39
CA VAL A 111 0.52 -10.92 16.49
C VAL A 111 1.08 -12.32 16.73
N LYS A 112 2.13 -12.73 15.99
CA LYS A 112 2.76 -14.05 16.18
C LYS A 112 3.30 -14.22 17.59
N LYS A 113 4.01 -13.21 18.12
CA LYS A 113 4.49 -13.23 19.51
C LYS A 113 3.37 -13.37 20.53
N ALA A 114 2.23 -12.71 20.31
CA ALA A 114 1.06 -12.83 21.18
C ALA A 114 0.47 -14.25 21.14
N VAL A 115 0.34 -14.84 19.94
CA VAL A 115 -0.15 -16.22 19.77
C VAL A 115 0.80 -17.23 20.41
N GLU A 116 2.11 -17.08 20.24
CA GLU A 116 3.13 -17.93 20.88
C GLU A 116 3.08 -17.82 22.41
N GLY A 117 2.94 -16.62 22.96
CA GLY A 117 2.82 -16.42 24.41
C GLY A 117 1.57 -17.10 24.99
N ILE A 118 0.43 -17.04 24.30
CA ILE A 118 -0.77 -17.77 24.70
C ILE A 118 -0.52 -19.29 24.61
N LYS A 119 0.09 -19.77 23.52
CA LYS A 119 0.39 -21.19 23.33
C LYS A 119 1.29 -21.74 24.45
N ASP A 120 2.30 -21.00 24.87
CA ASP A 120 3.21 -21.40 25.96
C ASP A 120 2.48 -21.50 27.30
N VAL A 121 1.57 -20.57 27.59
CA VAL A 121 0.74 -20.58 28.81
C VAL A 121 -0.23 -21.76 28.86
N PHE A 122 -0.83 -22.14 27.73
CA PHE A 122 -1.78 -23.26 27.67
C PHE A 122 -1.15 -24.64 27.42
N SER A 123 0.16 -24.71 27.12
CA SER A 123 0.90 -25.97 26.95
C SER A 123 1.60 -26.44 28.25
N LYS A 124 1.38 -25.72 29.35
CA LYS A 124 1.79 -26.05 30.73
C LYS A 124 0.58 -26.52 31.53
#